data_AF-A0A1Y3B1P0-F1
#
_entry.id   AF-A0A1Y3B1P0-F1
#
_cell.length_a   1.000
_cell.length_b   1.000
_cell.length_c   1.000
_cell.angle_alpha   90.00
_cell.angle_beta   90.00
_cell.angle_gamma   90.00
#
_symmetry.space_group_name_H-M   'P 1'
#
loop_
_entity.id
_entity.type
_entity.pdbx_description
1 polymer ?
#
loop_
_entity_poly.entity_id
_entity_poly.type
_entity_poly.pdbx_seq_one_letter_code
_entity_poly.pdbx_strand_id
1 'polypeptide(L)'
;MSPPKTKSSPAKASGVKQNKLPKNVQKLVSHRTTRHLWSKLKRTAAKKKLAADKLIQKRPQFVVKKIGGEKNGGERRVLQKRTSRYYPTEPVFNKRRSGHVTFKSHKRSLKPGKFFYEFLDLVKQIFSLGLEPGRVLIVLAGRHRGKRVVFLKQLASGLLLVNGPFTINKCPLRRMHQQFVIVTSTKLDVSSVKVPEHINDRYFKVKRQQKEKKAGDGANVFAQEKQAWKPDEQRKADQKDMDKQLLQLIRKHSEKKMLMSYLGSYFQLRNRMYPHKMKF
;
A
#
# COMPACT_ATOMS: atom_id res chain seq x y z
N MET A 1 -5.39 93.35 -32.53
CA MET A 1 -4.12 92.61 -32.72
C MET A 1 -4.20 91.32 -31.92
N SER A 2 -4.19 90.18 -32.59
CA SER A 2 -4.31 88.84 -31.98
C SER A 2 -2.99 88.41 -31.34
N PRO A 3 -2.95 87.91 -30.09
CA PRO A 3 -1.77 87.25 -29.53
C PRO A 3 -1.75 85.74 -29.86
N PRO A 4 -0.57 85.09 -29.78
CA PRO A 4 -0.20 83.98 -30.67
C PRO A 4 -0.61 82.58 -30.19
N LYS A 5 -0.82 81.69 -31.17
CA LYS A 5 -1.05 80.25 -31.00
C LYS A 5 0.17 79.58 -30.35
N THR A 6 -0.01 79.01 -29.16
CA THR A 6 0.99 78.12 -28.54
C THR A 6 0.90 76.72 -29.14
N LYS A 7 2.05 76.20 -29.59
CA LYS A 7 2.23 74.90 -30.23
C LYS A 7 1.98 73.76 -29.23
N SER A 8 1.13 72.80 -29.60
CA SER A 8 0.95 71.54 -28.87
C SER A 8 2.19 70.65 -28.99
N SER A 9 2.74 70.21 -27.86
CA SER A 9 3.78 69.19 -27.79
C SER A 9 3.18 67.77 -27.94
N PRO A 10 3.89 66.82 -28.56
CA PRO A 10 3.34 65.48 -28.82
C PRO A 10 3.29 64.64 -27.53
N ALA A 11 2.18 63.92 -27.37
CA ALA A 11 1.92 63.05 -26.22
C ALA A 11 3.02 61.97 -26.06
N LYS A 12 3.61 61.88 -24.86
CA LYS A 12 4.52 60.80 -24.48
C LYS A 12 3.78 59.46 -24.55
N ALA A 13 4.33 58.52 -25.32
CA ALA A 13 3.84 57.16 -25.45
C ALA A 13 3.62 56.51 -24.07
N SER A 14 2.39 56.07 -23.80
CA SER A 14 2.05 55.31 -22.59
C SER A 14 2.77 53.97 -22.62
N GLY A 15 3.79 53.82 -21.78
CA GLY A 15 4.54 52.57 -21.62
C GLY A 15 3.63 51.39 -21.32
N VAL A 16 3.88 50.27 -22.01
CA VAL A 16 3.23 48.97 -21.82
C VAL A 16 3.25 48.63 -20.32
N LYS A 17 2.08 48.64 -19.67
CA LYS A 17 1.93 48.13 -18.30
C LYS A 17 2.29 46.65 -18.31
N GLN A 18 3.52 46.33 -17.90
CA GLN A 18 3.91 44.94 -17.65
C GLN A 18 2.89 44.33 -16.68
N ASN A 19 2.26 43.22 -17.08
CA ASN A 19 1.32 42.45 -16.25
C ASN A 19 2.02 41.98 -14.98
N LYS A 20 1.98 42.80 -13.92
CA LYS A 20 2.54 42.45 -12.61
C LYS A 20 1.69 41.32 -12.02
N LEU A 21 2.32 40.18 -11.76
CA LEU A 21 1.69 39.04 -11.07
C LEU A 21 1.00 39.50 -9.78
N PRO A 22 -0.13 38.88 -9.37
CA PRO A 22 -0.81 39.29 -8.13
C PRO A 22 0.11 39.11 -6.91
N LYS A 23 0.04 40.02 -5.92
CA LYS A 23 0.96 40.06 -4.75
C LYS A 23 1.10 38.71 -4.03
N ASN A 24 0.02 37.93 -3.97
CA ASN A 24 -0.01 36.61 -3.36
C ASN A 24 0.86 35.58 -4.12
N VAL A 25 0.92 35.71 -5.44
CA VAL A 25 1.76 34.90 -6.34
C VAL A 25 3.21 35.39 -6.30
N GLN A 26 3.43 36.70 -6.25
CA GLN A 26 4.78 37.26 -6.13
C GLN A 26 5.53 36.71 -4.91
N LYS A 27 4.87 36.65 -3.74
CA LYS A 27 5.46 36.09 -2.51
C LYS A 27 5.79 34.60 -2.62
N LEU A 28 5.02 33.84 -3.39
CA LEU A 28 5.25 32.42 -3.65
C LEU A 28 6.41 32.18 -4.63
N VAL A 29 6.65 33.10 -5.55
CA VAL A 29 7.71 33.01 -6.56
C VAL A 29 9.05 33.49 -6.00
N SER A 30 9.03 34.60 -5.24
CA SER A 30 10.24 35.28 -4.79
C SER A 30 10.92 34.59 -3.60
N HIS A 31 10.14 34.11 -2.62
CA HIS A 31 10.69 33.64 -1.35
C HIS A 31 11.25 32.21 -1.43
N ARG A 32 12.47 32.01 -0.92
CA ARG A 32 13.23 30.74 -1.00
C ARG A 32 12.45 29.54 -0.44
N THR A 33 11.73 29.71 0.66
CA THR A 33 10.98 28.62 1.30
C THR A 33 9.65 28.28 0.61
N THR A 34 9.11 29.15 -0.25
CA THR A 34 7.80 28.96 -0.89
C THR A 34 7.90 28.76 -2.40
N ARG A 35 9.02 29.08 -3.03
CA ARG A 35 9.27 28.88 -4.47
C ARG A 35 9.03 27.45 -4.96
N HIS A 36 9.40 26.45 -4.16
CA HIS A 36 9.14 25.04 -4.50
C HIS A 36 7.64 24.70 -4.51
N LEU A 37 6.81 25.42 -3.74
CA LEU A 37 5.34 25.28 -3.75
C LEU A 37 4.76 25.86 -5.04
N TRP A 38 5.30 26.98 -5.54
CA TRP A 38 4.93 27.53 -6.84
C TRP A 38 5.20 26.55 -7.99
N SER A 39 6.36 25.88 -7.99
CA SER A 39 6.67 24.84 -8.97
C SER A 39 5.71 23.64 -8.88
N LYS A 40 5.29 23.24 -7.68
CA LYS A 40 4.27 22.19 -7.50
C LYS A 40 2.90 22.65 -8.01
N LEU A 41 2.50 23.89 -7.73
CA LEU A 41 1.26 24.50 -8.21
C LEU A 41 1.20 24.55 -9.74
N LYS A 42 2.29 24.93 -10.41
CA LYS A 42 2.37 24.90 -11.88
C LYS A 42 2.17 23.50 -12.45
N ARG A 43 2.79 22.47 -11.84
CA ARG A 43 2.60 21.07 -12.26
C ARG A 43 1.17 20.58 -12.07
N THR A 44 0.51 20.94 -10.96
CA THR A 44 -0.89 20.57 -10.73
C THR A 44 -1.85 21.34 -11.64
N ALA A 45 -1.55 22.61 -11.92
CA ALA A 45 -2.27 23.45 -12.87
C ALA A 45 -2.26 22.86 -14.28
N ALA A 46 -1.07 22.46 -14.75
CA ALA A 46 -0.89 21.78 -16.03
C ALA A 46 -1.70 20.47 -16.13
N LYS A 47 -1.66 19.63 -15.08
CA LYS A 47 -2.48 18.39 -15.02
C LYS A 47 -3.98 18.64 -15.10
N LYS A 48 -4.44 19.79 -14.59
CA LYS A 48 -5.86 20.19 -14.57
C LYS A 48 -6.25 21.09 -15.75
N LYS A 49 -5.34 21.39 -16.68
CA LYS A 49 -5.54 22.33 -17.79
C LYS A 49 -6.08 23.70 -17.32
N LEU A 50 -5.61 24.19 -16.17
CA LEU A 50 -6.02 25.46 -15.57
C LEU A 50 -4.81 26.37 -15.39
N ALA A 51 -5.04 27.69 -15.35
CA ALA A 51 -4.00 28.66 -14.99
C ALA A 51 -3.61 28.50 -13.50
N ALA A 52 -2.31 28.62 -13.19
CA ALA A 52 -1.79 28.42 -11.83
C ALA A 52 -2.40 29.39 -10.80
N ASP A 53 -2.71 30.62 -11.22
CA ASP A 53 -3.30 31.65 -10.37
C ASP A 53 -4.74 31.30 -9.95
N LYS A 54 -5.50 30.61 -10.82
CA LYS A 54 -6.88 30.18 -10.55
C LYS A 54 -6.96 29.08 -9.50
N LEU A 55 -5.86 28.38 -9.21
CA LEU A 55 -5.79 27.38 -8.14
C LEU A 55 -5.56 28.00 -6.76
N ILE A 56 -5.10 29.25 -6.70
CA ILE A 56 -4.82 29.99 -5.46
C ILE A 56 -6.09 30.77 -5.06
N GLN A 57 -7.22 30.07 -4.95
CA GLN A 57 -8.43 30.65 -4.39
C GLN A 57 -8.40 30.49 -2.87
N LYS A 58 -8.55 31.61 -2.14
CA LYS A 58 -8.69 31.59 -0.69
C LYS A 58 -10.05 30.96 -0.36
N ARG A 59 -10.06 29.88 0.42
CA ARG A 59 -11.31 29.26 0.88
C ARG A 59 -12.09 30.28 1.73
N PRO A 60 -13.42 30.40 1.55
CA PRO A 60 -14.22 31.34 2.33
C PRO A 60 -14.20 30.95 3.81
N GLN A 61 -13.97 31.93 4.68
CA GLN A 61 -13.89 31.68 6.13
C GLN A 61 -15.28 31.48 6.75
N PHE A 62 -16.30 32.09 6.15
CA PHE A 62 -17.69 32.05 6.61
C PHE A 62 -18.56 31.42 5.53
N VAL A 63 -19.56 30.66 5.97
CA VAL A 63 -20.68 30.19 5.17
C VAL A 63 -21.90 30.99 5.61
N VAL A 64 -22.56 31.63 4.66
CA VAL A 64 -23.84 32.28 4.88
C VAL A 64 -24.90 31.20 5.00
N LYS A 65 -25.55 31.11 6.16
CA LYS A 65 -26.68 30.22 6.40
C LYS A 65 -27.95 31.04 6.40
N LYS A 66 -28.92 30.65 5.58
CA LYS A 66 -30.28 31.20 5.67
C LYS A 66 -30.92 30.75 6.98
N ILE A 67 -31.61 31.67 7.65
CA ILE A 67 -32.28 31.42 8.93
C ILE A 67 -33.75 31.80 8.78
N GLY A 68 -34.62 30.94 9.30
CA GLY A 68 -36.06 31.13 9.27
C GLY A 68 -36.56 32.15 10.31
N GLY A 69 -37.72 32.74 10.01
CA GLY A 69 -38.44 33.69 10.84
C GLY A 69 -38.38 35.12 10.29
N GLU A 70 -39.54 35.76 10.13
CA GLU A 70 -39.69 37.08 9.51
C GLU A 70 -38.91 38.19 10.21
N LYS A 71 -38.73 38.08 11.54
CA LYS A 71 -37.99 39.07 12.35
C LYS A 71 -36.49 38.74 12.54
N ASN A 72 -35.98 37.67 11.92
CA ASN A 72 -34.61 37.17 12.15
C ASN A 72 -33.56 37.60 11.11
N GLY A 73 -33.91 38.49 10.18
CA GLY A 73 -32.96 39.09 9.22
C GLY A 73 -32.42 38.14 8.14
N GLY A 74 -33.04 36.96 7.95
CA GLY A 74 -32.87 36.07 6.80
C GLY A 74 -31.56 35.28 6.70
N GLU A 75 -30.40 35.84 7.10
CA GLU A 75 -29.09 35.20 6.92
C GLU A 75 -28.14 35.41 8.12
N ARG A 76 -27.34 34.40 8.46
CA ARG A 76 -26.19 34.53 9.37
C ARG A 76 -24.91 34.00 8.77
N ARG A 77 -23.81 34.71 9.03
CA ARG A 77 -22.46 34.28 8.66
C ARG A 77 -21.91 33.36 9.74
N VAL A 78 -21.66 32.10 9.40
CA VAL A 78 -21.13 31.09 10.33
C VAL A 78 -19.74 30.66 9.89
N LEU A 79 -18.78 30.63 10.82
CA LEU A 79 -17.43 30.12 10.56
C LEU A 79 -17.48 28.67 10.04
N GLN A 80 -16.77 28.39 8.95
CA GLN A 80 -16.73 27.05 8.36
C GLN A 80 -16.02 26.04 9.26
N LYS A 81 -14.99 26.48 10.00
CA LYS A 81 -14.26 25.70 11.00
C LYS A 81 -14.30 26.44 12.33
N ARG A 82 -15.07 25.91 13.28
CA ARG A 82 -15.11 26.43 14.66
C ARG A 82 -13.77 26.19 15.36
N THR A 83 -13.38 27.11 16.23
CA THR A 83 -12.21 26.96 17.10
C THR A 83 -12.50 25.98 18.24
N SER A 84 -11.44 25.38 18.80
CA SER A 84 -11.59 24.53 19.98
C SER A 84 -12.01 25.38 21.17
N ARG A 85 -12.91 24.87 22.02
CA ARG A 85 -13.24 25.51 23.31
C ARG A 85 -12.18 25.24 24.37
N TYR A 86 -11.51 24.09 24.27
CA TYR A 86 -10.46 23.67 25.20
C TYR A 86 -9.08 23.90 24.58
N TYR A 87 -8.19 24.49 25.36
CA TYR A 87 -6.78 24.65 25.05
C TYR A 87 -5.97 23.95 26.16
N PRO A 88 -4.96 23.14 25.81
CA PRO A 88 -4.07 22.57 26.82
C PRO A 88 -3.24 23.69 27.46
N THR A 89 -2.92 23.56 28.74
CA THR A 89 -2.07 24.52 29.47
C THR A 89 -0.67 24.61 28.86
N GLU A 90 -0.14 23.51 28.34
CA GLU A 90 1.16 23.45 27.68
C GLU A 90 1.03 23.11 26.18
N PRO A 91 1.81 23.78 25.30
CA PRO A 91 1.82 23.48 23.88
C PRO A 91 2.58 22.17 23.59
N VAL A 92 1.99 21.30 22.78
CA VAL A 92 2.71 20.13 22.24
C VAL A 92 3.60 20.58 21.09
N PHE A 93 4.92 20.46 21.26
CA PHE A 93 5.89 20.82 20.22
C PHE A 93 5.78 19.90 19.00
N ASN A 94 5.79 20.49 17.80
CA ASN A 94 5.75 19.73 16.55
C ASN A 94 7.09 19.03 16.30
N LYS A 95 7.02 17.74 15.95
CA LYS A 95 8.21 16.96 15.55
C LYS A 95 8.81 17.52 14.25
N ARG A 96 10.14 17.56 14.17
CA ARG A 96 10.86 17.91 12.93
C ARG A 96 10.56 16.88 11.83
N ARG A 97 10.50 17.33 10.57
CA ARG A 97 10.26 16.44 9.44
C ARG A 97 11.48 15.55 9.20
N SER A 98 11.32 14.25 9.36
CA SER A 98 12.41 13.28 9.18
C SER A 98 12.63 12.84 7.71
N GLY A 99 11.74 13.21 6.78
CA GLY A 99 11.83 12.80 5.37
C GLY A 99 11.51 11.32 5.10
N HIS A 100 11.22 10.52 6.13
CA HIS A 100 10.93 9.11 6.00
C HIS A 100 9.55 8.87 5.37
N VAL A 101 9.47 7.85 4.51
CA VAL A 101 8.23 7.50 3.80
C VAL A 101 7.47 6.40 4.53
N THR A 102 6.15 6.41 4.42
CA THR A 102 5.28 5.39 5.05
C THR A 102 5.45 4.01 4.41
N PHE A 103 5.10 2.95 5.14
CA PHE A 103 5.18 1.57 4.67
C PHE A 103 4.45 1.32 3.34
N LYS A 104 3.31 2.00 3.11
CA LYS A 104 2.52 1.85 1.87
C LYS A 104 3.32 2.22 0.60
N SER A 105 4.28 3.12 0.74
CA SER A 105 5.10 3.67 -0.35
C SER A 105 6.49 3.03 -0.45
N HIS A 106 6.80 2.03 0.37
CA HIS A 106 8.05 1.29 0.26
C HIS A 106 8.06 0.43 -1.02
N LYS A 107 9.19 0.43 -1.74
CA LYS A 107 9.41 -0.50 -2.86
C LYS A 107 9.41 -1.93 -2.33
N ARG A 108 8.67 -2.83 -2.98
CA ARG A 108 8.62 -4.25 -2.64
C ARG A 108 9.51 -5.01 -3.60
N SER A 109 10.47 -5.75 -3.06
CA SER A 109 11.31 -6.68 -3.80
C SER A 109 11.19 -8.07 -3.19
N LEU A 110 11.19 -9.07 -4.06
CA LEU A 110 11.38 -10.45 -3.65
C LEU A 110 12.87 -10.68 -3.39
N LYS A 111 13.17 -11.59 -2.45
CA LYS A 111 14.55 -12.01 -2.16
C LYS A 111 15.21 -12.46 -3.47
N PRO A 112 16.32 -11.82 -3.89
CA PRO A 112 17.06 -12.29 -5.05
C PRO A 112 17.58 -13.70 -4.77
N GLY A 113 17.61 -14.55 -5.80
CA GLY A 113 18.23 -15.86 -5.66
C GLY A 113 19.69 -15.72 -5.25
N LYS A 114 20.19 -16.62 -4.40
CA LYS A 114 21.64 -16.73 -4.21
C LYS A 114 22.21 -17.25 -5.54
N PHE A 115 23.02 -16.43 -6.21
CA PHE A 115 23.90 -16.93 -7.25
C PHE A 115 24.98 -17.75 -6.55
N PHE A 116 24.93 -19.07 -6.69
CA PHE A 116 26.10 -19.90 -6.40
C PHE A 116 27.04 -19.77 -7.59
N TYR A 117 28.23 -19.20 -7.38
CA TYR A 117 29.34 -19.38 -8.30
C TYR A 117 29.90 -20.77 -8.03
N GLU A 118 29.55 -21.77 -8.83
CA GLU A 118 30.43 -22.93 -9.03
C GLU A 118 31.41 -22.54 -10.15
N PHE A 119 32.70 -22.52 -9.81
CA PHE A 119 33.82 -22.10 -10.66
C PHE A 119 34.22 -23.23 -11.63
N LEU A 120 33.25 -23.85 -12.30
CA LEU A 120 33.54 -24.85 -13.33
C LEU A 120 32.82 -24.47 -14.62
N ASP A 121 33.65 -24.14 -15.60
CA ASP A 121 33.28 -23.89 -16.98
C ASP A 121 32.41 -25.02 -17.54
N LEU A 122 31.50 -24.60 -18.43
CA LEU A 122 30.80 -25.37 -19.47
C LEU A 122 29.30 -25.65 -19.31
N VAL A 123 28.63 -25.30 -18.21
CA VAL A 123 27.15 -25.24 -18.18
C VAL A 123 26.69 -24.00 -17.44
N LYS A 124 26.46 -22.91 -18.17
CA LYS A 124 25.82 -21.67 -17.67
C LYS A 124 24.32 -21.87 -17.40
N GLN A 125 23.93 -22.96 -16.75
CA GLN A 125 22.56 -23.12 -16.24
C GLN A 125 22.52 -22.48 -14.86
N ILE A 126 22.40 -21.15 -14.84
CA ILE A 126 22.20 -20.36 -13.64
C ILE A 126 20.89 -20.84 -12.99
N PHE A 127 20.98 -21.74 -12.00
CA PHE A 127 19.87 -22.05 -11.13
C PHE A 127 19.69 -20.87 -10.17
N SER A 128 19.07 -19.79 -10.66
CA SER A 128 18.64 -18.70 -9.79
C SER A 128 17.58 -19.29 -8.85
N LEU A 129 17.95 -19.56 -7.60
CA LEU A 129 17.06 -19.96 -6.51
C LEU A 129 16.27 -18.73 -6.00
N GLY A 130 15.68 -17.98 -6.94
CA GLY A 130 14.81 -16.84 -6.68
C GLY A 130 13.39 -17.28 -6.34
N LEU A 131 12.67 -16.39 -5.64
CA LEU A 131 11.24 -16.53 -5.40
C LEU A 131 10.47 -16.27 -6.70
N GLU A 132 10.10 -17.33 -7.40
CA GLU A 132 9.34 -17.30 -8.65
C GLU A 132 7.99 -18.00 -8.49
N PRO A 133 6.91 -17.50 -9.14
CA PRO A 133 5.61 -18.18 -9.15
C PRO A 133 5.74 -19.67 -9.48
N GLY A 134 5.09 -20.50 -8.68
CA GLY A 134 5.10 -21.96 -8.79
C GLY A 134 6.24 -22.68 -8.08
N ARG A 135 7.19 -21.94 -7.50
CA ARG A 135 8.25 -22.56 -6.70
C ARG A 135 7.70 -23.16 -5.41
N VAL A 136 8.20 -24.32 -5.04
CA VAL A 136 7.89 -24.91 -3.74
C VAL A 136 8.71 -24.20 -2.66
N LEU A 137 8.08 -24.01 -1.52
CA LEU A 137 8.57 -23.24 -0.40
C LEU A 137 8.45 -24.10 0.86
N ILE A 138 9.45 -24.07 1.73
CA ILE A 138 9.36 -24.66 3.06
C ILE A 138 9.05 -23.55 4.07
N VAL A 139 7.94 -23.69 4.79
CA VAL A 139 7.56 -22.73 5.82
C VAL A 139 8.36 -22.96 7.10
N LEU A 140 8.98 -21.91 7.63
CA LEU A 140 9.80 -22.01 8.86
C LEU A 140 9.03 -21.62 10.13
N ALA A 141 8.10 -20.66 10.03
CA ALA A 141 7.44 -20.07 11.18
C ALA A 141 5.92 -20.31 11.19
N GLY A 142 5.35 -20.33 12.40
CA GLY A 142 3.90 -20.42 12.64
C GLY A 142 3.35 -21.85 12.74
N ARG A 143 2.02 -21.95 12.67
CA ARG A 143 1.27 -23.23 12.79
C ARG A 143 1.66 -24.25 11.72
N HIS A 144 2.09 -23.79 10.55
CA HIS A 144 2.40 -24.60 9.38
C HIS A 144 3.91 -24.78 9.15
N ARG A 145 4.73 -24.60 10.18
CA ARG A 145 6.19 -24.85 10.09
C ARG A 145 6.51 -26.26 9.59
N GLY A 146 7.59 -26.38 8.83
CA GLY A 146 8.01 -27.61 8.16
C GLY A 146 7.19 -27.99 6.92
N LYS A 147 6.00 -27.41 6.70
CA LYS A 147 5.19 -27.78 5.53
C LYS A 147 5.78 -27.24 4.24
N ARG A 148 5.66 -28.03 3.18
CA ARG A 148 6.03 -27.65 1.81
C ARG A 148 4.81 -27.13 1.07
N VAL A 149 4.90 -25.95 0.49
CA VAL A 149 3.78 -25.19 -0.05
C VAL A 149 4.17 -24.49 -1.34
N VAL A 150 3.20 -24.23 -2.22
CA VAL A 150 3.46 -23.64 -3.55
C VAL A 150 3.31 -22.12 -3.49
N PHE A 151 4.30 -21.40 -4.01
CA PHE A 151 4.22 -19.94 -4.17
C PHE A 151 3.33 -19.57 -5.36
N LEU A 152 2.42 -18.62 -5.20
CA LEU A 152 1.53 -18.18 -6.27
C LEU A 152 1.91 -16.79 -6.80
N LYS A 153 1.81 -15.76 -5.96
CA LYS A 153 2.12 -14.37 -6.33
C LYS A 153 2.59 -13.56 -5.13
N GLN A 154 3.33 -12.48 -5.38
CA GLN A 154 3.58 -11.46 -4.36
C GLN A 154 2.38 -10.53 -4.24
N LEU A 155 1.96 -10.21 -3.02
CA LEU A 155 0.90 -9.23 -2.74
C LEU A 155 1.48 -7.80 -2.67
N ALA A 156 0.61 -6.79 -2.71
CA ALA A 156 1.00 -5.39 -2.65
C ALA A 156 1.75 -5.00 -1.36
N SER A 157 1.49 -5.71 -0.26
CA SER A 157 2.24 -5.58 1.00
C SER A 157 3.66 -6.16 0.94
N GLY A 158 4.05 -6.84 -0.14
CA GLY A 158 5.29 -7.58 -0.26
C GLY A 158 5.27 -8.98 0.36
N LEU A 159 4.15 -9.37 0.99
CA LEU A 159 3.96 -10.74 1.48
C LEU A 159 3.72 -11.71 0.32
N LEU A 160 4.10 -12.96 0.52
CA LEU A 160 3.91 -14.04 -0.43
C LEU A 160 2.51 -14.62 -0.26
N LEU A 161 1.74 -14.73 -1.34
CA LEU A 161 0.55 -15.57 -1.38
C LEU A 161 0.99 -17.00 -1.69
N VAL A 162 0.64 -17.89 -0.79
CA VAL A 162 1.08 -19.28 -0.81
C VAL A 162 -0.12 -20.19 -0.63
N ASN A 163 -0.13 -21.32 -1.34
CA ASN A 163 -1.11 -22.38 -1.12
C ASN A 163 -0.41 -23.73 -1.00
N GLY A 164 -0.73 -24.47 0.05
CA GLY A 164 -0.46 -25.89 0.09
C GLY A 164 -1.77 -26.61 -0.20
N PRO A 165 -1.91 -27.39 -1.30
CA PRO A 165 -3.19 -28.02 -1.63
C PRO A 165 -3.82 -28.63 -0.37
N PHE A 166 -4.96 -28.10 0.08
CA PHE A 166 -5.44 -28.31 1.45
C PHE A 166 -5.75 -29.80 1.69
N THR A 167 -6.12 -30.52 0.64
CA THR A 167 -6.29 -31.97 0.62
C THR A 167 -5.02 -32.72 1.02
N ILE A 168 -3.84 -32.25 0.61
CA ILE A 168 -2.54 -32.90 0.83
C ILE A 168 -1.97 -32.52 2.19
N ASN A 169 -1.73 -31.22 2.44
CA ASN A 169 -0.91 -30.79 3.59
C ASN A 169 -1.68 -29.92 4.60
N LYS A 170 -2.99 -29.70 4.42
CA LYS A 170 -3.83 -28.91 5.32
C LYS A 170 -3.30 -27.48 5.57
N CYS A 171 -2.61 -26.89 4.59
CA CYS A 171 -2.13 -25.50 4.67
C CYS A 171 -2.95 -24.63 3.71
N PRO A 172 -3.98 -23.90 4.18
CA PRO A 172 -4.84 -23.13 3.28
C PRO A 172 -4.07 -21.98 2.60
N LEU A 173 -4.75 -21.31 1.66
CA LEU A 173 -4.35 -20.02 1.11
C LEU A 173 -3.98 -19.07 2.25
N ARG A 174 -2.70 -18.69 2.28
CA ARG A 174 -2.14 -17.93 3.39
C ARG A 174 -1.09 -16.95 2.89
N ARG A 175 -0.99 -15.84 3.60
CA ARG A 175 0.11 -14.88 3.43
C ARG A 175 1.29 -15.29 4.29
N MET A 176 2.47 -15.35 3.68
CA MET A 176 3.73 -15.68 4.35
C MET A 176 4.76 -14.58 4.12
N HIS A 177 5.62 -14.33 5.10
CA HIS A 177 6.72 -13.39 4.93
C HIS A 177 7.92 -14.11 4.29
N GLN A 178 8.58 -13.45 3.34
CA GLN A 178 9.69 -14.06 2.58
C GLN A 178 10.90 -14.49 3.45
N GLN A 179 11.10 -13.87 4.61
CA GLN A 179 12.18 -14.26 5.53
C GLN A 179 11.93 -15.58 6.26
N PHE A 180 10.67 -16.00 6.40
CA PHE A 180 10.30 -17.21 7.13
C PHE A 180 10.05 -18.40 6.20
N VAL A 181 10.72 -18.39 5.06
CA VAL A 181 10.56 -19.39 4.01
C VAL A 181 11.92 -19.77 3.45
N ILE A 182 12.12 -21.06 3.21
CA ILE A 182 13.22 -21.56 2.37
C ILE A 182 12.67 -21.81 0.98
N VAL A 183 13.38 -21.28 -0.03
CA VAL A 183 13.09 -21.52 -1.44
C VAL A 183 13.76 -22.84 -1.81
N THR A 184 13.00 -23.77 -2.38
CA THR A 184 13.55 -25.02 -2.90
C THR A 184 13.79 -24.94 -4.40
N SER A 185 14.66 -25.81 -4.90
CA SER A 185 14.95 -25.99 -6.33
C SER A 185 13.70 -26.37 -7.14
N THR A 186 12.81 -27.18 -6.54
CA THR A 186 11.57 -27.68 -7.15
C THR A 186 10.59 -26.57 -7.56
N LYS A 187 10.19 -26.59 -8.83
CA LYS A 187 9.29 -25.61 -9.45
C LYS A 187 8.16 -26.30 -10.18
N LEU A 188 6.95 -25.79 -10.00
CA LEU A 188 5.78 -26.15 -10.79
C LEU A 188 5.49 -25.05 -11.79
N ASP A 189 5.09 -25.42 -13.00
CA ASP A 189 4.59 -24.43 -13.96
C ASP A 189 3.17 -24.00 -13.57
N VAL A 190 3.05 -22.77 -13.08
CA VAL A 190 1.81 -22.17 -12.55
C VAL A 190 1.23 -21.14 -13.52
N SER A 191 1.76 -21.06 -14.75
CA SER A 191 1.26 -20.18 -15.82
C SER A 191 -0.24 -20.31 -16.09
N SER A 192 -0.78 -21.52 -15.96
CA SER A 192 -2.21 -21.81 -16.17
C SER A 192 -3.11 -21.54 -14.95
N VAL A 193 -2.54 -21.28 -13.76
CA VAL A 193 -3.32 -21.03 -12.55
C VAL A 193 -3.77 -19.58 -12.51
N LYS A 194 -5.09 -19.38 -12.49
CA LYS A 194 -5.69 -18.05 -12.41
C LYS A 194 -6.01 -17.73 -10.96
N VAL A 195 -5.24 -16.83 -10.36
CA VAL A 195 -5.51 -16.31 -9.02
C VAL A 195 -6.51 -15.15 -9.11
N PRO A 196 -7.72 -15.27 -8.52
CA PRO A 196 -8.71 -14.20 -8.56
C PRO A 196 -8.20 -12.86 -7.99
N GLU A 197 -8.69 -11.75 -8.56
CA GLU A 197 -8.28 -10.40 -8.16
C GLU A 197 -8.74 -10.01 -6.75
N HIS A 198 -9.85 -10.57 -6.25
CA HIS A 198 -10.33 -10.28 -4.89
C HIS A 198 -9.40 -10.83 -3.80
N ILE A 199 -8.54 -11.80 -4.12
CA ILE A 199 -7.54 -12.38 -3.21
C ILE A 199 -6.34 -11.43 -3.07
N ASN A 200 -6.54 -10.43 -2.21
CA ASN A 200 -5.59 -9.35 -1.91
C ASN A 200 -5.27 -9.25 -0.41
N ASP A 201 -4.39 -8.33 -0.01
CA ASP A 201 -4.02 -8.12 1.40
C ASP A 201 -5.20 -7.83 2.34
N ARG A 202 -6.26 -7.19 1.81
CA ARG A 202 -7.49 -6.91 2.56
C ARG A 202 -8.28 -8.18 2.85
N TYR A 203 -8.31 -9.12 1.91
CA TYR A 203 -9.01 -10.40 2.05
C TYR A 203 -8.49 -11.19 3.27
N PHE A 204 -7.18 -11.18 3.50
CA PHE A 204 -6.52 -11.87 4.61
C PHE A 204 -6.36 -11.02 5.87
N LYS A 205 -6.96 -9.82 5.93
CA LYS A 205 -6.89 -8.98 7.13
C LYS A 205 -7.69 -9.66 8.25
N VAL A 206 -7.11 -9.73 9.44
CA VAL A 206 -7.80 -10.26 10.62
C VAL A 206 -8.95 -9.31 10.96
N LYS A 207 -10.18 -9.83 10.94
CA LYS A 207 -11.36 -9.13 11.43
C LYS A 207 -11.22 -9.01 12.95
N ARG A 208 -11.13 -7.78 13.46
CA ARG A 208 -11.16 -7.51 14.90
C ARG A 208 -12.60 -7.21 15.27
N GLN A 209 -13.17 -8.00 16.17
CA GLN A 209 -14.47 -7.66 16.76
C GLN A 209 -14.30 -6.35 17.52
N GLN A 210 -15.25 -5.45 17.33
CA GLN A 210 -15.27 -4.20 18.07
C GLN A 210 -15.53 -4.58 19.53
N LYS A 211 -14.68 -4.12 20.44
CA LYS A 211 -14.98 -4.28 21.87
C LYS A 211 -16.26 -3.48 22.13
N GLU A 212 -17.29 -4.16 22.59
CA GLU A 212 -18.47 -3.50 23.14
C GLU A 212 -18.00 -2.59 24.28
N LYS A 213 -18.64 -1.43 24.42
CA LYS A 213 -18.33 -0.52 25.52
C LYS A 213 -18.68 -1.27 26.80
N LYS A 214 -17.69 -1.49 27.67
CA LYS A 214 -17.93 -2.06 29.00
C LYS A 214 -18.94 -1.16 29.72
N ALA A 215 -19.98 -1.76 30.28
CA ALA A 215 -20.89 -1.07 31.18
C ALA A 215 -20.19 -0.93 32.55
N GLY A 216 -19.60 0.23 32.81
CA GLY A 216 -19.08 0.62 34.13
C GLY A 216 -17.79 -0.06 34.60
N ASP A 217 -17.15 0.59 35.58
CA ASP A 217 -16.07 0.00 36.38
C ASP A 217 -16.66 -1.11 37.26
N GLY A 218 -16.34 -2.37 36.93
CA GLY A 218 -16.81 -3.55 37.66
C GLY A 218 -17.41 -4.68 36.81
N ALA A 219 -17.62 -4.48 35.50
CA ALA A 219 -18.15 -5.55 34.65
C ALA A 219 -17.21 -6.76 34.57
N ASN A 220 -17.78 -7.96 34.78
CA ASN A 220 -17.10 -9.25 34.80
C ASN A 220 -16.30 -9.50 33.50
N VAL A 221 -15.01 -9.19 33.53
CA VAL A 221 -14.11 -9.17 32.36
C VAL A 221 -13.95 -10.56 31.71
N PHE A 222 -14.29 -11.61 32.44
CA PHE A 222 -14.13 -13.01 32.04
C PHE A 222 -15.39 -13.64 31.41
N ALA A 223 -16.55 -12.96 31.45
CA ALA A 223 -17.79 -13.51 30.89
C ALA A 223 -17.87 -13.44 29.36
N GLN A 224 -17.01 -12.64 28.70
CA GLN A 224 -16.95 -12.59 27.24
C GLN A 224 -16.06 -13.73 26.71
N GLU A 225 -16.69 -14.84 26.33
CA GLU A 225 -16.03 -15.90 25.57
C GLU A 225 -15.49 -15.35 24.24
N LYS A 226 -14.18 -15.48 24.03
CA LYS A 226 -13.57 -15.13 22.75
C LYS A 226 -14.03 -16.13 21.69
N GLN A 227 -14.90 -15.69 20.78
CA GLN A 227 -15.31 -16.52 19.65
C GLN A 227 -14.08 -16.96 18.83
N ALA A 228 -13.90 -18.27 18.71
CA ALA A 228 -12.86 -18.85 17.88
C ALA A 228 -13.08 -18.49 16.41
N TRP A 229 -11.98 -18.27 15.68
CA TRP A 229 -12.05 -17.93 14.27
C TRP A 229 -12.64 -19.10 13.46
N LYS A 230 -13.73 -18.83 12.75
CA LYS A 230 -14.33 -19.75 11.77
C LYS A 230 -14.11 -19.20 10.35
N PRO A 231 -13.74 -20.04 9.36
CA PRO A 231 -13.62 -19.61 7.97
C PRO A 231 -15.00 -19.26 7.37
N ASP A 232 -15.08 -18.09 6.73
CA ASP A 232 -16.23 -17.67 5.91
C ASP A 232 -16.45 -18.66 4.75
N GLU A 233 -17.68 -18.79 4.26
CA GLU A 233 -18.03 -19.68 3.14
C GLU A 233 -17.28 -19.33 1.85
N GLN A 234 -17.13 -18.03 1.57
CA GLN A 234 -16.32 -17.54 0.46
C GLN A 234 -14.88 -18.07 0.51
N ARG A 235 -14.25 -18.12 1.71
CA ARG A 235 -12.89 -18.64 1.85
C ARG A 235 -12.82 -20.14 1.57
N LYS A 236 -13.88 -20.89 1.90
CA LYS A 236 -13.96 -22.32 1.59
C LYS A 236 -14.11 -22.54 0.08
N ALA A 237 -14.91 -21.72 -0.60
CA ALA A 237 -15.08 -21.78 -2.06
C ALA A 237 -13.78 -21.44 -2.79
N ASP A 238 -13.17 -20.28 -2.48
CA ASP A 238 -11.90 -19.84 -3.08
C ASP A 238 -10.78 -20.89 -2.90
N GLN A 239 -10.74 -21.54 -1.73
CA GLN A 239 -9.78 -22.60 -1.46
C GLN A 239 -9.99 -23.82 -2.36
N LYS A 240 -11.24 -24.29 -2.50
CA LYS A 240 -11.58 -25.43 -3.34
C LYS A 240 -11.21 -25.18 -4.80
N ASP A 241 -11.48 -23.98 -5.30
CA ASP A 241 -11.19 -23.61 -6.69
C ASP A 241 -9.69 -23.55 -6.97
N MET A 242 -8.93 -22.93 -6.06
CA MET A 242 -7.46 -22.87 -6.17
C MET A 242 -6.81 -24.25 -6.02
N ASP A 243 -7.31 -25.09 -5.12
CA ASP A 243 -6.82 -26.46 -4.94
C ASP A 243 -7.13 -27.33 -6.16
N LYS A 244 -8.31 -27.17 -6.76
CA LYS A 244 -8.67 -27.90 -7.99
C LYS A 244 -7.67 -27.62 -9.11
N GLN A 245 -7.32 -26.34 -9.34
CA GLN A 245 -6.35 -25.95 -10.36
C GLN A 245 -4.95 -26.52 -10.06
N LEU A 246 -4.46 -26.38 -8.83
CA LEU A 246 -3.14 -26.89 -8.44
C LEU A 246 -3.05 -28.42 -8.49
N LEU A 247 -4.09 -29.12 -8.05
CA LEU A 247 -4.12 -30.59 -8.09
C LEU A 247 -4.15 -31.11 -9.52
N GLN A 248 -4.86 -30.44 -10.43
CA GLN A 248 -4.84 -30.79 -11.85
C GLN A 248 -3.42 -30.66 -12.42
N LEU A 249 -2.67 -29.62 -12.06
CA LEU A 249 -1.28 -29.45 -12.49
C LEU A 249 -0.35 -30.52 -11.92
N ILE A 250 -0.45 -30.78 -10.62
CA ILE A 250 0.33 -31.82 -9.95
C ILE A 250 0.05 -33.20 -10.57
N ARG A 251 -1.20 -33.48 -10.95
CA ARG A 251 -1.59 -34.74 -11.61
C ARG A 251 -1.06 -34.88 -13.03
N LYS A 252 -0.86 -33.78 -13.75
CA LYS A 252 -0.28 -33.76 -15.10
C LYS A 252 1.25 -33.93 -15.09
N HIS A 253 1.90 -33.61 -13.97
CA HIS A 253 3.34 -33.76 -13.82
C HIS A 253 3.76 -35.25 -13.94
N SER A 254 4.89 -35.52 -14.59
CA SER A 254 5.44 -36.88 -14.75
C SER A 254 5.61 -37.59 -13.40
N GLU A 255 6.21 -36.89 -12.44
CA GLU A 255 6.47 -37.40 -11.09
C GLU A 255 5.33 -37.13 -10.08
N LYS A 256 4.07 -37.18 -10.53
CA LYS A 256 2.90 -36.82 -9.69
C LYS A 256 2.86 -37.51 -8.31
N LYS A 257 3.20 -38.80 -8.24
CA LYS A 257 3.18 -39.58 -6.99
C LYS A 257 4.24 -39.07 -5.99
N MET A 258 5.46 -38.87 -6.48
CA MET A 258 6.56 -38.33 -5.67
C MET A 258 6.23 -36.91 -5.19
N LEU A 259 5.74 -36.06 -6.09
CA LEU A 259 5.42 -34.66 -5.77
C LEU A 259 4.29 -34.53 -4.73
N MET A 260 3.25 -35.37 -4.82
CA MET A 260 2.19 -35.41 -3.80
C MET A 260 2.74 -35.84 -2.42
N SER A 261 3.60 -36.87 -2.38
CA SER A 261 4.26 -37.29 -1.14
C SER A 261 5.22 -36.22 -0.59
N TYR A 262 5.94 -35.53 -1.48
CA TYR A 262 6.83 -34.44 -1.13
C TYR A 262 6.07 -33.24 -0.52
N LEU A 263 4.93 -32.86 -1.09
CA LEU A 263 4.10 -31.78 -0.55
C LEU A 263 3.39 -32.18 0.76
N GLY A 264 3.06 -33.46 0.93
CA GLY A 264 2.41 -33.99 2.13
C GLY A 264 3.36 -34.20 3.31
N SER A 265 4.64 -34.43 3.05
CA SER A 265 5.64 -34.63 4.10
C SER A 265 6.15 -33.32 4.70
N TYR A 266 6.58 -33.39 5.96
CA TYR A 266 7.20 -32.27 6.66
C TYR A 266 8.70 -32.24 6.40
N PHE A 267 9.24 -31.03 6.29
CA PHE A 267 10.66 -30.78 6.41
C PHE A 267 11.05 -30.78 7.89
N GLN A 268 12.05 -31.58 8.21
CA GLN A 268 12.68 -31.67 9.51
C GLN A 268 14.16 -32.03 9.31
N LEU A 269 15.01 -31.56 10.22
CA LEU A 269 16.41 -31.96 10.26
C LEU A 269 16.51 -33.20 11.16
N ARG A 270 17.19 -34.23 10.69
CA ARG A 270 17.56 -35.40 11.50
C ARG A 270 19.00 -35.28 11.99
N ASN A 271 19.45 -36.23 12.79
CA ASN A 271 20.84 -36.28 13.22
C ASN A 271 21.78 -36.29 12.00
N ARG A 272 22.88 -35.53 12.09
CA ARG A 272 23.91 -35.38 11.03
C ARG A 272 23.44 -34.71 9.74
N MET A 273 22.25 -34.08 9.75
CA MET A 273 21.77 -33.25 8.65
C MET A 273 22.08 -31.77 8.90
N TYR A 274 23.09 -31.24 8.21
CA TYR A 274 23.56 -29.86 8.41
C TYR A 274 23.02 -28.91 7.33
N PRO A 275 22.22 -27.86 7.67
CA PRO A 275 21.61 -26.97 6.68
C PRO A 275 22.59 -26.24 5.77
N HIS A 276 23.81 -25.95 6.24
CA HIS A 276 24.84 -25.29 5.43
C HIS A 276 25.41 -26.21 4.33
N LYS A 277 25.26 -27.53 4.46
CA LYS A 277 25.67 -28.52 3.45
C LYS A 277 24.51 -28.92 2.52
N MET A 278 23.28 -28.51 2.83
CA MET A 278 22.11 -28.88 2.05
C MET A 278 21.92 -27.97 0.83
N LYS A 279 21.63 -28.58 -0.30
CA LYS A 279 21.07 -27.91 -1.47
C LYS A 279 19.55 -28.02 -1.38
N PHE A 280 18.86 -26.88 -1.26
CA PHE A 280 17.41 -26.79 -1.14
C PHE A 280 16.76 -26.62 -2.51
#